data_AF-A0A953AH60-F1
#
_entry.id   AF-A0A953AH60-F1
#
_cell.length_a   1.000
_cell.length_b   1.000
_cell.length_c   1.000
_cell.angle_alpha   90.00
_cell.angle_beta   90.00
_cell.angle_gamma   90.00
#
_symmetry.space_group_name_H-M   'P 1'
#
loop_
_entity.id
_entity.type
_entity.pdbx_description
1 polymer ?
#
loop_
_entity_poly.entity_id
_entity_poly.type
_entity_poly.pdbx_seq_one_letter_code
_entity_poly.pdbx_strand_id
1 'polypeptide(L)'
;MSAGTGTGGPGAAWCPVCGVSLKQLEHWVSWLERKQERERAYLERRARRKVRTPTDEVYEADQRELEGLLVVLREGVARARARCSFSPAQAAPLASLVTYPDESDV
;
A
#
# COMPACT_ATOMS: atom_id res chain seq x y z
N MET A 1 32.56 -21.83 -16.02
CA MET A 1 32.06 -22.18 -14.68
C MET A 1 31.31 -20.97 -14.14
N SER A 2 30.02 -21.20 -13.89
CA SER A 2 29.02 -20.46 -13.11
C SER A 2 28.81 -18.96 -13.36
N ALA A 3 27.76 -18.70 -14.15
CA ALA A 3 26.92 -17.51 -14.07
C ALA A 3 26.19 -17.48 -12.71
N GLY A 4 26.36 -16.39 -11.96
CA GLY A 4 25.58 -16.12 -10.75
C GLY A 4 24.21 -15.59 -11.12
N THR A 5 23.22 -16.47 -11.20
CA THR A 5 21.81 -16.13 -11.31
C THR A 5 21.33 -15.52 -9.99
N GLY A 6 21.56 -14.22 -9.83
CA GLY A 6 20.95 -13.40 -8.78
C GLY A 6 19.46 -13.26 -9.07
N THR A 7 18.68 -14.09 -8.39
CA THR A 7 17.21 -14.10 -8.24
C THR A 7 16.52 -12.76 -8.54
N GLY A 8 15.93 -12.68 -9.73
CA GLY A 8 14.91 -11.68 -10.04
C GLY A 8 13.68 -11.91 -9.16
N GLY A 9 13.41 -10.96 -8.26
CA GLY A 9 12.12 -10.85 -7.59
C GLY A 9 11.01 -10.61 -8.64
N PRO A 10 9.78 -11.10 -8.42
CA PRO A 10 8.75 -11.19 -9.45
C PRO A 10 8.44 -9.81 -10.03
N GLY A 11 8.75 -9.64 -11.32
CA GLY A 11 8.53 -8.42 -12.09
C GLY A 11 7.10 -7.94 -11.92
N ALA A 12 6.93 -6.87 -11.17
CA ALA A 12 5.66 -6.17 -11.09
C ALA A 12 5.45 -5.51 -12.45
N ALA A 13 4.50 -6.02 -13.23
CA ALA A 13 4.12 -5.39 -14.50
C ALA A 13 3.74 -3.93 -14.21
N TRP A 14 4.53 -3.03 -14.76
CA TRP A 14 4.41 -1.59 -14.56
C TRP A 14 3.74 -1.00 -15.79
N CYS A 15 2.89 0.00 -15.60
CA CYS A 15 2.28 0.69 -16.72
C CYS A 15 3.27 1.73 -17.27
N PRO A 16 3.74 1.64 -18.52
CA PRO A 16 4.71 2.60 -19.07
C PRO A 16 4.10 4.00 -19.28
N VAL A 17 2.77 4.11 -19.23
CA VAL A 17 2.04 5.37 -19.41
C VAL A 17 1.91 6.15 -18.11
N CYS A 18 1.68 5.48 -16.97
CA CYS A 18 1.47 6.16 -15.68
C CYS A 18 2.54 5.84 -14.62
N GLY A 19 3.49 4.94 -14.90
CA GLY A 19 4.56 4.55 -13.97
C GLY A 19 4.11 3.72 -12.77
N VAL A 20 2.83 3.34 -12.70
CA VAL A 20 2.27 2.64 -11.53
C VAL A 20 2.15 1.14 -11.78
N SER A 21 2.53 0.34 -10.78
CA SER A 21 2.31 -1.10 -10.73
C SER A 21 0.91 -1.41 -10.18
N LEU A 22 0.10 -2.15 -10.94
CA LEU A 22 -1.24 -2.58 -10.49
C LEU A 22 -1.16 -3.41 -9.22
N LYS A 23 -0.21 -4.35 -9.17
CA LYS A 23 0.00 -5.21 -7.99
C LYS A 23 0.34 -4.37 -6.75
N GLN A 24 1.07 -3.28 -6.93
CA GLN A 24 1.43 -2.38 -5.83
C GLN A 24 0.21 -1.59 -5.35
N LEU A 25 -0.61 -1.06 -6.26
CA LEU A 25 -1.88 -0.41 -5.89
C LEU A 25 -2.81 -1.36 -5.14
N GLU A 26 -2.99 -2.58 -5.66
CA GLU A 26 -3.83 -3.60 -5.03
C GLU A 26 -3.29 -4.00 -3.65
N HIS A 27 -1.96 -4.13 -3.52
CA HIS A 27 -1.32 -4.39 -2.25
C HIS A 27 -1.59 -3.29 -1.22
N TRP A 28 -1.45 -2.02 -1.62
CA TRP A 28 -1.73 -0.87 -0.74
C TRP A 28 -3.20 -0.83 -0.33
N VAL A 29 -4.14 -1.06 -1.25
CA VAL A 29 -5.57 -1.14 -0.91
C VAL A 29 -5.80 -2.21 0.15
N SER A 30 -5.34 -3.44 -0.07
CA SER A 30 -5.52 -4.52 0.90
C SER A 30 -4.82 -4.26 2.24
N TRP A 31 -3.65 -3.62 2.24
CA TRP A 31 -2.93 -3.28 3.46
C TRP A 31 -3.67 -2.22 4.28
N LEU A 32 -4.16 -1.15 3.62
CA LEU A 32 -4.91 -0.07 4.26
C LEU A 32 -6.29 -0.53 4.76
N GLU A 33 -7.00 -1.39 4.02
CA GLU A 33 -8.25 -2.00 4.49
C GLU A 33 -8.02 -2.80 5.78
N ARG A 34 -6.95 -3.59 5.84
CA ARG A 34 -6.58 -4.31 7.07
C ARG A 34 -6.21 -3.35 8.20
N LYS A 35 -5.53 -2.24 7.92
CA LYS A 35 -5.20 -1.23 8.93
C LYS A 35 -6.48 -0.60 9.49
N GLN A 36 -7.37 -0.15 8.61
CA GLN A 36 -8.64 0.46 8.96
C GLN A 36 -9.48 -0.46 9.85
N GLU A 37 -9.58 -1.74 9.50
CA GLU A 37 -10.34 -2.73 10.29
C GLU A 37 -9.74 -2.97 11.68
N ARG A 38 -8.40 -3.07 11.79
CA ARG A 38 -7.74 -3.24 13.09
C ARG A 38 -8.01 -2.07 14.04
N GLU A 39 -7.98 -0.85 13.53
CA GLU A 39 -8.24 0.37 14.30
C GLU A 39 -9.71 0.48 14.68
N ARG A 40 -10.63 0.19 13.78
CA ARG A 40 -12.06 0.13 14.09
C ARG A 40 -12.34 -0.86 15.22
N ALA A 41 -11.78 -2.07 15.12
CA ALA A 41 -11.91 -3.08 16.16
C ALA A 41 -11.32 -2.61 17.51
N TYR A 42 -10.23 -1.83 17.50
CA TYR A 42 -9.69 -1.22 18.71
C TYR A 42 -10.67 -0.19 19.31
N LEU A 43 -11.16 0.74 18.50
CA LEU A 43 -12.09 1.79 18.93
C LEU A 43 -13.39 1.18 19.48
N GLU A 44 -13.91 0.13 18.87
CA GLU A 44 -15.08 -0.60 19.38
C GLU A 44 -14.83 -1.25 20.75
N ARG A 45 -13.68 -1.91 20.92
CA ARG A 45 -13.29 -2.47 22.23
C ARG A 45 -13.14 -1.37 23.28
N ARG A 46 -12.66 -0.19 22.88
CA ARG A 46 -12.47 0.94 23.78
C ARG A 46 -13.78 1.63 24.15
N ALA A 47 -14.68 1.83 23.19
CA ALA A 47 -16.00 2.42 23.42
C ALA A 47 -16.77 1.69 24.53
N ARG A 48 -16.66 0.35 24.60
CA ARG A 48 -17.25 -0.47 25.67
C ARG A 48 -16.72 -0.13 27.07
N ARG A 49 -15.48 0.35 27.19
CA ARG A 49 -14.83 0.70 28.46
C ARG A 49 -15.14 2.12 28.93
N LYS A 50 -15.79 2.95 28.11
CA LYS A 50 -16.19 4.35 28.43
C LYS A 50 -15.05 5.27 28.89
N VAL A 51 -13.81 4.96 28.52
CA VAL A 51 -12.62 5.77 28.83
C VAL A 51 -11.95 6.15 27.53
N ARG A 52 -11.95 7.45 27.24
CA ARG A 52 -11.28 8.07 26.09
C ARG A 52 -9.80 8.30 26.40
N THR A 53 -8.95 8.05 25.42
CA THR A 53 -7.50 8.16 25.49
C THR A 53 -6.99 8.94 24.28
N PRO A 54 -5.80 9.57 24.35
CA PRO A 54 -5.22 10.23 23.18
C PRO A 54 -5.05 9.31 21.97
N THR A 55 -4.83 8.01 22.18
CA THR A 55 -4.78 7.01 21.10
C THR A 55 -6.11 6.87 20.36
N ASP A 56 -7.24 7.02 21.06
CA ASP A 56 -8.56 6.99 20.43
C ASP A 56 -8.73 8.15 19.46
N GLU A 57 -8.24 9.33 19.82
CA GLU A 57 -8.31 10.53 18.98
C GLU A 57 -7.48 10.38 17.70
N VAL A 58 -6.29 9.79 17.83
CA VAL A 58 -5.44 9.47 16.67
C VAL A 58 -6.13 8.49 15.74
N TYR A 59 -6.67 7.38 16.25
CA TYR A 59 -7.35 6.41 15.40
C TYR A 59 -8.67 6.94 14.83
N GLU A 60 -9.43 7.76 15.56
CA GLU A 60 -10.61 8.44 15.01
C GLU A 60 -10.25 9.38 13.84
N ALA A 61 -9.10 10.05 13.90
CA ALA A 61 -8.58 10.85 12.80
C ALA A 61 -8.09 9.99 11.63
N ASP A 62 -7.30 8.95 11.92
CA ASP A 62 -6.75 8.02 10.93
C ASP A 62 -7.88 7.32 10.14
N GLN A 63 -9.01 6.97 10.77
CA GLN A 63 -10.17 6.40 10.06
C GLN A 63 -10.67 7.29 8.91
N ARG A 64 -10.73 8.62 9.12
CA ARG A 64 -11.18 9.58 8.09
C ARG A 64 -10.16 9.70 6.97
N GLU A 65 -8.88 9.75 7.31
CA GLU A 65 -7.80 9.84 6.33
C GLU A 65 -7.69 8.56 5.48
N LEU A 66 -7.76 7.39 6.13
CA LEU A 66 -7.76 6.08 5.48
C LEU A 66 -8.93 5.92 4.52
N GLU A 67 -10.12 6.40 4.88
CA GLU A 67 -11.28 6.35 3.98
C GLU A 67 -11.04 7.15 2.70
N GLY A 68 -10.56 8.39 2.82
CA GLY A 68 -10.20 9.21 1.66
C GLY A 68 -9.11 8.59 0.80
N LEU A 69 -8.05 8.07 1.43
CA LEU A 69 -6.94 7.42 0.73
C LEU A 69 -7.39 6.15 -0.01
N LEU A 70 -8.24 5.34 0.61
CA LEU A 70 -8.79 4.13 -0.01
C LEU A 70 -9.66 4.45 -1.22
N VAL A 71 -10.44 5.53 -1.21
CA VAL A 71 -11.21 5.97 -2.39
C VAL A 71 -10.27 6.28 -3.54
N VAL A 72 -9.24 7.12 -3.30
CA VAL A 72 -8.26 7.51 -4.34
C VAL A 72 -7.52 6.29 -4.90
N LEU A 73 -7.10 5.37 -4.04
CA LEU A 73 -6.37 4.18 -4.48
C LEU A 73 -7.25 3.20 -5.26
N ARG A 74 -8.51 2.99 -4.85
CA ARG A 74 -9.47 2.15 -5.59
C ARG A 74 -9.79 2.73 -6.96
N GLU A 75 -9.94 4.06 -7.06
CA GLU A 75 -10.04 4.73 -8.35
C GLU A 75 -8.77 4.54 -9.19
N GLY A 76 -7.59 4.64 -8.57
CA GLY A 76 -6.31 4.35 -9.20
C GLY A 76 -6.25 2.94 -9.78
N VAL A 77 -6.66 1.92 -9.02
CA VAL A 77 -6.78 0.53 -9.47
C VAL A 77 -7.72 0.41 -10.65
N ALA A 78 -8.92 1.00 -10.57
CA ALA A 78 -9.92 0.93 -11.64
C ALA A 78 -9.41 1.57 -12.93
N ARG A 79 -8.79 2.76 -12.84
CA ARG A 79 -8.20 3.45 -13.99
C ARG A 79 -7.03 2.67 -14.58
N ALA A 80 -6.17 2.10 -13.76
CA ALA A 80 -5.03 1.29 -14.20
C ALA A 80 -5.52 0.05 -14.96
N ARG A 81 -6.53 -0.66 -14.44
CA ARG A 81 -7.15 -1.81 -15.13
C ARG A 81 -7.80 -1.43 -16.46
N ALA A 82 -8.41 -0.24 -16.55
CA ALA A 82 -9.10 0.19 -17.77
C ALA A 82 -8.18 0.74 -18.86
N ARG A 83 -7.05 1.36 -18.50
CA ARG A 83 -6.20 2.13 -19.44
C ARG A 83 -4.83 1.52 -19.71
N CYS A 84 -4.30 0.66 -18.84
CA CYS A 84 -2.94 0.18 -18.97
C CYS A 84 -2.89 -1.21 -19.62
N SER A 85 -2.10 -1.32 -20.69
CA SER A 85 -1.52 -2.60 -21.09
C SER A 85 -0.34 -2.89 -20.15
N PHE A 86 -0.56 -3.73 -19.15
CA PHE A 86 0.50 -4.15 -18.23
C PHE A 86 1.49 -5.02 -18.99
N SER A 87 2.64 -4.44 -19.33
CA SER A 87 3.71 -5.16 -19.99
C SER A 87 4.63 -5.78 -18.93
N PRO A 88 5.04 -7.05 -19.09
CA PRO A 88 6.10 -7.63 -18.28
C PRO A 88 7.49 -7.06 -18.64
N ALA A 89 7.59 -6.21 -19.68
CA ALA A 89 8.86 -5.80 -20.24
C ALA A 89 9.55 -4.67 -19.42
N GLN A 90 10.71 -5.07 -18.88
CA GLN A 90 11.87 -4.27 -18.49
C GLN A 90 11.72 -3.42 -17.22
N ALA A 91 12.30 -3.96 -16.14
CA ALA A 91 12.85 -3.18 -15.05
C ALA A 91 13.96 -2.26 -15.59
N ALA A 92 13.60 -1.02 -15.95
CA ALA A 92 14.56 0.07 -16.07
C ALA A 92 14.82 0.64 -14.65
N PRO A 93 16.05 1.04 -14.33
CA PRO A 93 16.47 1.32 -12.97
C PRO A 93 15.99 2.71 -12.54
N LEU A 94 14.80 2.81 -11.97
CA LEU A 94 14.39 3.96 -11.15
C LEU A 94 14.62 3.68 -9.65
N ALA A 95 15.68 2.95 -9.32
CA ALA A 95 16.07 2.61 -7.95
C ALA A 95 16.76 3.79 -7.21
N SER A 96 16.38 5.04 -7.47
CA SER A 96 17.16 6.19 -6.97
C SER A 96 16.40 7.27 -6.19
N LEU A 97 15.11 7.16 -5.86
CA LEU A 97 14.46 8.28 -5.14
C LEU A 97 13.55 7.99 -3.93
N VAL A 98 13.27 6.75 -3.55
CA VAL A 98 12.61 6.51 -2.24
C VAL A 98 13.09 5.20 -1.62
N THR A 99 14.19 5.25 -0.88
CA THR A 99 14.46 4.27 0.18
C THR A 99 13.52 4.61 1.34
N TYR A 100 12.49 3.80 1.55
CA TYR A 100 11.83 3.75 2.86
C TYR A 100 12.76 3.02 3.82
N PRO A 101 13.09 3.58 5.01
CA PRO A 101 13.85 2.84 6.00
C PRO A 101 13.03 1.63 6.47
N ASP A 102 13.70 0.49 6.49
CA ASP A 102 13.22 -0.77 7.04
C ASP A 102 13.26 -0.67 8.57
N GLU A 103 12.12 -0.88 9.24
CA GLU A 103 12.00 -0.79 10.70
C GLU A 103 12.50 -2.06 11.41
N SER A 104 13.65 -2.59 10.99
CA SER A 104 14.22 -3.84 11.52
C SER A 104 15.44 -3.63 12.43
N ASP A 105 15.80 -2.40 12.78
CA ASP A 105 16.91 -2.08 13.70
C ASP A 105 16.46 -1.25 14.92
N VAL A 106 15.43 -1.73 15.66
CA VAL A 106 15.20 -1.38 17.08
C VAL A 106 14.79 -2.62 17.87
#